data_AF-A0A371BEQ1-F1
#
_entry.id   AF-A0A371BEQ1-F1
#
_cell.length_a   1.000
_cell.length_b   1.000
_cell.length_c   1.000
_cell.angle_alpha   90.00
_cell.angle_beta   90.00
_cell.angle_gamma   90.00
#
_symmetry.space_group_name_H-M   'P 1'
#
loop_
_entity.id
_entity.type
_entity.pdbx_description
1 polymer ?
#
loop_
_entity_poly.entity_id
_entity_poly.type
_entity_poly.pdbx_seq_one_letter_code
_entity_poly.pdbx_strand_id
1 'polypeptide(L)'
;MPSLAHRRGTRAQIDAAASSSQLRAGEVYLITDEARLTVGTAINAHEPAAKQSEAGGGGSDPWTWQKLVADVANSTTTLAAVTGLSFTSSANSSYLIKVYGALQSAATTTGAALAVDIPSGSVVGQAQISSSATAAQVTEQIADNATTGVTTGVRAATTNVPFYAWFRVDIGATGGTVQLQFRSEVAGSAVTLKAGLSAMGRRTI
;
A
#
# COMPACT_ATOMS: atom_id res chain seq x y z
N MET A 1 -33.20 -33.34 -12.67
CA MET A 1 -33.34 -32.74 -11.32
C MET A 1 -34.59 -31.88 -11.32
N PRO A 2 -35.44 -31.92 -10.28
CA PRO A 2 -36.59 -31.01 -10.19
C PRO A 2 -36.09 -29.56 -10.10
N SER A 3 -36.78 -28.64 -10.78
CA SER A 3 -36.51 -27.20 -10.68
C SER A 3 -37.36 -26.57 -9.59
N LEU A 4 -36.74 -25.73 -8.75
CA LEU A 4 -37.43 -24.90 -7.77
C LEU A 4 -37.37 -23.44 -8.23
N ALA A 5 -38.52 -22.75 -8.18
CA ALA A 5 -38.61 -21.33 -8.50
C ALA A 5 -38.98 -20.53 -7.25
N HIS A 6 -38.16 -19.53 -6.92
CA HIS A 6 -38.50 -18.53 -5.91
C HIS A 6 -39.46 -17.48 -6.48
N ARG A 7 -40.27 -16.89 -5.59
CA ARG A 7 -41.07 -15.70 -5.87
C ARG A 7 -40.13 -14.57 -6.31
N ARG A 8 -40.54 -13.80 -7.31
CA ARG A 8 -39.64 -12.89 -8.05
C ARG A 8 -40.37 -11.65 -8.55
N GLY A 9 -39.64 -10.55 -8.70
CA GLY A 9 -40.13 -9.28 -9.23
C GLY A 9 -39.01 -8.25 -9.35
N THR A 10 -39.28 -7.09 -9.90
CA THR A 10 -38.33 -5.96 -9.88
C THR A 10 -38.14 -5.42 -8.46
N ARG A 11 -37.10 -4.62 -8.20
CA ARG A 11 -36.91 -3.94 -6.90
C ARG A 11 -38.22 -3.28 -6.45
N ALA A 12 -38.79 -2.44 -7.30
CA ALA A 12 -40.00 -1.70 -6.98
C ALA A 12 -41.19 -2.61 -6.61
N GLN A 13 -41.30 -3.79 -7.23
CA GLN A 13 -42.36 -4.75 -6.91
C GLN A 13 -42.14 -5.42 -5.56
N ILE A 14 -40.89 -5.75 -5.20
CA ILE A 14 -40.57 -6.33 -3.89
C ILE A 14 -40.73 -5.28 -2.78
N ASP A 15 -40.31 -4.03 -3.02
CA ASP A 15 -40.51 -2.92 -2.10
C ASP A 15 -42.01 -2.62 -1.88
N ALA A 16 -42.82 -2.69 -2.94
CA ALA A 16 -44.27 -2.54 -2.84
C ALA A 16 -44.94 -3.70 -2.08
N ALA A 17 -44.43 -4.92 -2.24
CA ALA A 17 -44.88 -6.06 -1.44
C ALA A 17 -44.50 -5.88 0.04
N ALA A 18 -43.33 -5.32 0.34
CA ALA A 18 -42.93 -4.98 1.70
C ALA A 18 -43.83 -3.89 2.30
N SER A 19 -44.07 -2.79 1.58
CA SER A 19 -44.92 -1.69 2.08
C SER A 19 -46.37 -2.10 2.32
N SER A 20 -46.86 -3.12 1.60
CA SER A 20 -48.18 -3.71 1.77
C SER A 20 -48.22 -4.91 2.75
N SER A 21 -47.12 -5.20 3.45
CA SER A 21 -47.00 -6.31 4.41
C SER A 21 -47.25 -7.71 3.81
N GLN A 22 -46.87 -7.91 2.54
CA GLN A 22 -47.10 -9.14 1.78
C GLN A 22 -45.88 -10.08 1.72
N LEU A 23 -44.79 -9.74 2.40
CA LEU A 23 -43.62 -10.63 2.50
C LEU A 23 -43.81 -11.65 3.63
N ARG A 24 -42.96 -12.68 3.63
CA ARG A 24 -42.86 -13.66 4.71
C ARG A 24 -41.45 -13.64 5.27
N ALA A 25 -41.35 -13.60 6.59
CA ALA A 25 -40.08 -13.74 7.28
C ALA A 25 -39.43 -15.09 6.93
N GLY A 26 -38.16 -15.06 6.53
CA GLY A 26 -37.36 -16.23 6.13
C GLY A 26 -37.56 -16.71 4.68
N GLU A 27 -38.49 -16.15 3.92
CA GLU A 27 -38.68 -16.52 2.51
C GLU A 27 -37.67 -15.81 1.62
N VAL A 28 -37.11 -16.54 0.64
CA VAL A 28 -36.18 -16.01 -0.36
C VAL A 28 -36.94 -15.55 -1.60
N TYR A 29 -36.62 -14.34 -2.06
CA TYR A 29 -37.15 -13.69 -3.23
C TYR A 29 -36.02 -13.34 -4.21
N LEU A 30 -36.34 -13.32 -5.52
CA LEU A 30 -35.42 -12.88 -6.57
C LEU A 30 -35.81 -11.49 -7.08
N ILE A 31 -34.89 -10.52 -6.96
CA ILE A 31 -34.97 -9.20 -7.59
C ILE A 31 -34.45 -9.34 -9.02
N THR A 32 -35.35 -9.29 -10.00
CA THR A 32 -35.07 -9.70 -11.39
C THR A 32 -34.30 -8.67 -12.18
N ASP A 33 -34.51 -7.38 -11.92
CA ASP A 33 -33.82 -6.25 -12.54
C ASP A 33 -32.41 -6.03 -11.99
N GLU A 34 -32.12 -6.52 -10.78
CA GLU A 34 -30.80 -6.45 -10.18
C GLU A 34 -30.04 -7.78 -10.23
N ALA A 35 -30.67 -8.87 -10.68
CA ALA A 35 -30.13 -10.23 -10.57
C ALA A 35 -29.61 -10.55 -9.16
N ARG A 36 -30.44 -10.31 -8.14
CA ARG A 36 -30.05 -10.38 -6.72
C ARG A 36 -31.08 -11.18 -5.91
N LEU A 37 -30.60 -11.96 -4.94
CA LEU A 37 -31.47 -12.61 -3.96
C LEU A 37 -31.73 -11.67 -2.78
N THR A 38 -32.92 -11.72 -2.21
CA THR A 38 -33.26 -11.05 -0.94
C THR A 38 -34.08 -11.98 -0.06
N VAL A 39 -33.99 -11.80 1.24
CA VAL A 39 -34.77 -12.56 2.22
C VAL A 39 -35.73 -11.63 2.94
N GLY A 40 -36.99 -12.05 3.12
CA GLY A 40 -37.91 -11.33 3.99
C GLY A 40 -37.41 -11.39 5.43
N THR A 41 -37.14 -10.25 6.06
CA THR A 41 -36.74 -10.17 7.48
C THR A 41 -37.95 -9.95 8.39
N ALA A 42 -39.03 -9.41 7.82
CA ALA A 42 -40.35 -9.30 8.43
C ALA A 42 -41.42 -9.36 7.32
N ILE A 43 -42.71 -9.23 7.68
CA ILE A 43 -43.79 -9.15 6.69
C ILE A 43 -43.70 -7.89 5.82
N ASN A 44 -43.04 -6.86 6.33
CA ASN A 44 -42.93 -5.53 5.73
C ASN A 44 -41.47 -5.08 5.49
N ALA A 45 -40.51 -5.99 5.56
CA ALA A 45 -39.10 -5.69 5.37
C ALA A 45 -38.36 -6.87 4.72
N HIS A 46 -37.35 -6.56 3.93
CA HIS A 46 -36.46 -7.55 3.33
C HIS A 46 -35.02 -7.03 3.31
N GLU A 47 -34.07 -7.96 3.27
CA GLU A 47 -32.64 -7.66 3.22
C GLU A 47 -32.03 -8.30 1.96
N PRO A 48 -31.52 -7.52 0.99
CA PRO A 48 -30.84 -8.06 -0.19
C PRO A 48 -29.46 -8.63 0.16
N ALA A 49 -29.13 -9.81 -0.35
CA ALA A 49 -27.78 -10.33 -0.25
C ALA A 49 -26.87 -9.58 -1.24
N ALA A 50 -25.68 -9.18 -0.79
CA ALA A 50 -24.66 -8.64 -1.69
C ALA A 50 -24.21 -9.71 -2.69
N LYS A 51 -23.98 -9.33 -3.95
CA LYS A 51 -23.35 -10.23 -4.92
C LYS A 51 -21.91 -10.49 -4.51
N GLN A 52 -21.30 -11.59 -4.96
CA GLN A 52 -19.88 -11.85 -4.73
C GLN A 52 -18.97 -10.72 -5.24
N SER A 53 -19.37 -10.00 -6.29
CA SER A 53 -18.66 -8.83 -6.81
C SER A 53 -18.82 -7.56 -5.96
N GLU A 54 -19.76 -7.55 -5.02
CA GLU A 54 -20.14 -6.41 -4.18
C GLU A 54 -19.78 -6.64 -2.70
N ALA A 55 -19.89 -7.89 -2.24
CA ALA A 55 -19.26 -8.36 -1.02
C ALA A 55 -17.76 -8.41 -1.28
N GLY A 56 -17.09 -7.28 -1.08
CA GLY A 56 -15.63 -7.18 -1.13
C GLY A 56 -15.05 -8.40 -0.42
N GLY A 57 -14.38 -9.27 -1.18
CA GLY A 57 -13.85 -10.53 -0.67
C GLY A 57 -13.13 -10.32 0.65
N GLY A 58 -13.35 -11.24 1.59
CA GLY A 58 -12.96 -11.09 2.99
C GLY A 58 -11.61 -10.40 3.21
N GLY A 59 -11.61 -9.36 4.05
CA GLY A 59 -10.42 -8.69 4.57
C GLY A 59 -9.39 -8.30 3.51
N SER A 60 -9.69 -7.32 2.67
CA SER A 60 -8.68 -6.70 1.80
C SER A 60 -7.48 -6.27 2.64
N ASP A 61 -6.26 -6.68 2.27
CA ASP A 61 -5.04 -6.16 2.85
C ASP A 61 -5.11 -4.62 2.81
N PRO A 62 -5.05 -3.91 3.96
CA PRO A 62 -5.12 -2.44 3.96
C PRO A 62 -3.90 -1.80 3.28
N TRP A 63 -2.87 -2.58 2.97
CA TRP A 63 -1.68 -2.12 2.26
C TRP A 63 -1.84 -2.16 0.74
N THR A 64 -1.55 -1.04 0.09
CA THR A 64 -1.35 -0.96 -1.36
C THR A 64 0.15 -1.03 -1.66
N TRP A 65 0.59 -2.03 -2.44
CA TRP A 65 1.99 -2.27 -2.77
C TRP A 65 2.33 -1.86 -4.21
N GLN A 66 3.47 -1.18 -4.36
CA GLN A 66 4.10 -0.89 -5.64
C GLN A 66 5.47 -1.58 -5.69
N LYS A 67 5.69 -2.36 -6.74
CA LYS A 67 6.96 -3.09 -6.97
C LYS A 67 7.86 -2.28 -7.89
N LEU A 68 9.15 -2.25 -7.60
CA LEU A 68 10.14 -1.61 -8.46
C LEU A 68 10.34 -2.44 -9.75
N VAL A 69 10.15 -1.79 -10.89
CA VAL A 69 10.15 -2.44 -12.22
C VAL A 69 11.50 -2.38 -12.94
N ALA A 70 12.33 -1.40 -12.63
CA ALA A 70 13.66 -1.21 -13.22
C ALA A 70 14.67 -0.85 -12.14
N ASP A 71 15.93 -1.27 -12.32
CA ASP A 71 16.99 -0.94 -11.38
C ASP A 71 17.17 0.58 -11.35
N VAL A 72 17.34 1.15 -10.15
CA VAL A 72 17.62 2.57 -9.98
C VAL A 72 18.94 2.73 -9.28
N ALA A 73 19.89 3.38 -9.95
CA ALA A 73 21.23 3.62 -9.43
C ALA A 73 21.42 5.09 -9.04
N ASN A 74 22.14 5.32 -7.95
CA ASN A 74 22.60 6.64 -7.52
C ASN A 74 24.05 6.52 -7.02
N SER A 75 24.94 7.35 -7.55
CA SER A 75 26.36 7.42 -7.18
C SER A 75 26.73 8.76 -6.53
N THR A 76 25.75 9.58 -6.15
CA THR A 76 25.98 10.84 -5.46
C THR A 76 25.59 10.74 -3.99
N THR A 77 26.08 11.70 -3.20
CA THR A 77 25.73 11.87 -1.79
C THR A 77 24.46 12.70 -1.58
N THR A 78 23.72 12.98 -2.66
CA THR A 78 22.43 13.71 -2.64
C THR A 78 21.29 12.72 -2.81
N LEU A 79 20.20 12.90 -2.06
CA LEU A 79 19.00 12.09 -2.24
C LEU A 79 18.47 12.26 -3.67
N ALA A 80 18.11 11.14 -4.29
CA ALA A 80 17.53 11.09 -5.61
C ALA A 80 16.32 10.16 -5.60
N ALA A 81 15.33 10.48 -6.44
CA ALA A 81 14.09 9.72 -6.55
C ALA A 81 14.34 8.28 -7.02
N VAL A 82 13.67 7.33 -6.35
CA VAL A 82 13.53 5.96 -6.84
C VAL A 82 12.37 5.94 -7.84
N THR A 83 12.69 6.10 -9.12
CA THR A 83 11.69 6.13 -10.19
C THR A 83 10.79 4.90 -10.13
N GLY A 84 9.48 5.12 -10.03
CA GLY A 84 8.49 4.04 -9.95
C GLY A 84 8.19 3.52 -8.54
N LEU A 85 8.69 4.18 -7.48
CA LEU A 85 8.23 3.96 -6.09
C LEU A 85 7.74 5.28 -5.49
N SER A 86 6.50 5.64 -5.81
CA SER A 86 5.83 6.85 -5.33
C SER A 86 4.31 6.71 -5.35
N PHE A 87 3.62 7.54 -4.59
CA PHE A 87 2.16 7.62 -4.66
C PHE A 87 1.68 9.06 -4.47
N THR A 88 0.49 9.35 -4.98
CA THR A 88 -0.19 10.62 -4.71
C THR A 88 -0.93 10.54 -3.39
N SER A 89 -0.60 11.44 -2.47
CA SER A 89 -1.27 11.60 -1.18
C SER A 89 -2.33 12.70 -1.23
N SER A 90 -3.41 12.49 -0.50
CA SER A 90 -4.41 13.52 -0.23
C SER A 90 -3.95 14.48 0.88
N ALA A 91 -4.37 15.74 0.80
CA ALA A 91 -4.18 16.71 1.87
C ALA A 91 -4.77 16.22 3.20
N ASN A 92 -4.20 16.66 4.33
CA ASN A 92 -4.67 16.38 5.68
C ASN A 92 -4.88 14.89 5.97
N SER A 93 -4.01 14.04 5.43
CA SER A 93 -4.11 12.57 5.56
C SER A 93 -2.81 12.00 6.13
N SER A 94 -2.94 10.95 6.93
CA SER A 94 -1.80 10.24 7.51
C SER A 94 -1.59 8.90 6.83
N TYR A 95 -0.33 8.53 6.62
CA TYR A 95 0.07 7.28 5.98
C TYR A 95 1.13 6.57 6.80
N LEU A 96 1.02 5.23 6.86
CA LEU A 96 2.18 4.39 7.14
C LEU A 96 2.74 3.88 5.82
N ILE A 97 4.06 3.90 5.72
CA ILE A 97 4.81 3.45 4.56
C ILE A 97 5.78 2.36 5.02
N LYS A 98 5.87 1.28 4.25
CA LYS A 98 6.86 0.21 4.43
C LYS A 98 7.62 0.04 3.13
N VAL A 99 8.93 -0.17 3.22
CA VAL A 99 9.76 -0.47 2.07
C VAL A 99 10.57 -1.72 2.38
N TYR A 100 10.45 -2.73 1.52
CA TYR A 100 11.30 -3.91 1.56
C TYR A 100 12.13 -3.93 0.29
N GLY A 101 13.39 -4.34 0.36
CA GLY A 101 14.15 -4.47 -0.86
C GLY A 101 15.54 -5.04 -0.71
N ALA A 102 16.23 -5.02 -1.83
CA ALA A 102 17.65 -5.31 -1.91
C ALA A 102 18.34 -4.19 -2.67
N LEU A 103 19.52 -3.81 -2.20
CA LEU A 103 20.45 -2.93 -2.90
C LEU A 103 21.75 -3.66 -3.22
N GLN A 104 22.49 -3.16 -4.19
CA GLN A 104 23.90 -3.51 -4.40
C GLN A 104 24.71 -2.23 -4.37
N SER A 105 25.90 -2.26 -3.76
CA SER A 105 26.86 -1.17 -3.86
C SER A 105 28.06 -1.57 -4.72
N ALA A 106 28.73 -0.58 -5.30
CA ALA A 106 29.94 -0.79 -6.10
C ALA A 106 31.16 -1.19 -5.25
N ALA A 107 31.18 -0.84 -3.95
CA ALA A 107 32.26 -1.17 -3.03
C ALA A 107 31.71 -1.61 -1.66
N THR A 108 32.47 -2.46 -0.95
CA THR A 108 32.15 -2.89 0.43
C THR A 108 32.19 -1.75 1.43
N THR A 109 32.85 -0.65 1.10
CA THR A 109 32.91 0.59 1.92
C THR A 109 31.90 1.63 1.45
N THR A 110 30.85 1.24 0.73
CA THR A 110 29.77 2.13 0.32
C THR A 110 28.43 1.61 0.81
N GLY A 111 27.83 2.34 1.74
CA GLY A 111 26.46 2.17 2.19
C GLY A 111 25.51 3.14 1.50
N ALA A 112 24.31 3.26 2.07
CA ALA A 112 23.23 4.07 1.54
C ALA A 112 22.35 4.67 2.64
N ALA A 113 21.56 5.67 2.27
CA ALA A 113 20.47 6.19 3.09
C ALA A 113 19.18 6.16 2.26
N LEU A 114 18.04 5.93 2.93
CA LEU A 114 16.72 6.01 2.33
C LEU A 114 15.91 7.08 3.07
N ALA A 115 15.10 7.81 2.31
CA ALA A 115 14.14 8.79 2.81
C ALA A 115 12.88 8.78 1.95
N VAL A 116 11.81 9.38 2.45
CA VAL A 116 10.67 9.78 1.63
C VAL A 116 10.61 11.31 1.53
N ASP A 117 10.40 11.80 0.33
CA ASP A 117 10.10 13.20 0.05
C ASP A 117 8.59 13.37 0.02
N ILE A 118 8.07 14.37 0.72
CA ILE A 118 6.64 14.58 0.95
C ILE A 118 6.24 15.97 0.46
N PRO A 119 5.00 16.15 -0.04
CA PRO A 119 4.59 17.42 -0.62
C PRO A 119 4.43 18.53 0.43
N SER A 120 4.08 18.16 1.66
CA SER A 120 3.98 19.05 2.83
C SER A 120 3.78 18.21 4.09
N GLY A 121 4.01 18.83 5.25
CA GLY A 121 3.70 18.23 6.56
C GLY A 121 4.94 17.67 7.26
N SER A 122 4.81 16.51 7.89
CA SER A 122 5.89 15.89 8.67
C SER A 122 6.09 14.41 8.30
N VAL A 123 7.33 13.97 8.50
CA VAL A 123 7.75 12.59 8.31
C VAL A 123 8.63 12.17 9.48
N VAL A 124 8.36 10.96 9.97
CA VAL A 124 9.18 10.28 10.97
C VAL A 124 9.33 8.83 10.54
N GLY A 125 10.55 8.33 10.51
CA GLY A 125 10.81 6.95 10.11
C GLY A 125 12.27 6.57 10.22
N GLN A 126 12.56 5.35 9.81
CA GLN A 126 13.91 4.84 9.77
C GLN A 126 14.07 3.78 8.68
N ALA A 127 15.31 3.61 8.23
CA ALA A 127 15.74 2.58 7.31
C ALA A 127 16.86 1.78 7.94
N GLN A 128 16.78 0.46 7.80
CA GLN A 128 17.79 -0.49 8.25
C GLN A 128 18.41 -1.19 7.04
N ILE A 129 19.75 -1.20 6.98
CA ILE A 129 20.53 -1.86 5.92
C ILE A 129 21.56 -2.78 6.56
N SER A 130 21.66 -4.02 6.11
CA SER A 130 22.66 -4.96 6.60
C SER A 130 24.07 -4.55 6.17
N SER A 131 24.96 -4.29 7.12
CA SER A 131 26.36 -3.94 6.85
C SER A 131 27.29 -5.15 6.91
N SER A 132 26.91 -6.20 7.64
CA SER A 132 27.63 -7.48 7.70
C SER A 132 26.65 -8.67 7.77
N ALA A 133 27.17 -9.88 7.98
CA ALA A 133 26.33 -11.05 8.23
C ALA A 133 25.60 -11.00 9.60
N THR A 134 26.10 -10.21 10.54
CA THR A 134 25.61 -10.16 11.93
C THR A 134 25.26 -8.74 12.39
N ALA A 135 25.49 -7.74 11.56
CA ALA A 135 25.25 -6.34 11.88
C ALA A 135 24.37 -5.66 10.81
N ALA A 136 23.52 -4.77 11.28
CA ALA A 136 22.76 -3.84 10.46
C ALA A 136 22.90 -2.44 11.06
N GLN A 137 22.85 -1.44 10.18
CA GLN A 137 22.89 -0.03 10.56
C GLN A 137 21.52 0.58 10.29
N VAL A 138 21.13 1.53 11.13
CA VAL A 138 19.86 2.23 11.06
C VAL A 138 20.13 3.71 10.80
N THR A 139 19.38 4.30 9.88
CA THR A 139 19.35 5.74 9.63
C THR A 139 17.94 6.26 9.84
N GLU A 140 17.80 7.39 10.50
CA GLU A 140 16.50 8.00 10.76
C GLU A 140 16.17 9.07 9.72
N GLN A 141 14.88 9.30 9.56
CA GLN A 141 14.34 10.47 8.89
C GLN A 141 13.37 11.16 9.86
N ILE A 142 13.64 12.43 10.15
CA ILE A 142 12.84 13.28 11.04
C ILE A 142 12.43 14.61 10.37
N ALA A 143 12.76 14.76 9.09
CA ALA A 143 12.46 15.93 8.28
C ALA A 143 12.22 15.50 6.83
N ASP A 144 11.46 16.32 6.10
CA ASP A 144 11.20 16.11 4.69
C ASP A 144 12.50 16.06 3.88
N ASN A 145 12.55 15.12 2.93
CA ASN A 145 13.66 14.93 2.00
C ASN A 145 15.06 14.98 2.65
N ALA A 146 15.18 14.35 3.81
CA ALA A 146 16.39 14.39 4.62
C ALA A 146 16.58 13.10 5.42
N THR A 147 17.83 12.80 5.75
CA THR A 147 18.23 11.69 6.63
C THR A 147 19.21 12.20 7.66
N THR A 148 19.13 11.72 8.91
CA THR A 148 20.09 12.10 9.96
C THR A 148 21.50 11.56 9.74
N GLY A 149 21.65 10.57 8.84
CA GLY A 149 22.92 9.96 8.52
C GLY A 149 22.88 9.13 7.24
N VAL A 150 23.87 8.28 7.10
CA VAL A 150 23.99 7.28 6.01
C VAL A 150 24.64 6.04 6.61
N THR A 151 24.23 4.86 6.16
CA THR A 151 24.89 3.62 6.59
C THR A 151 26.30 3.55 6.00
N THR A 152 27.19 2.84 6.70
CA THR A 152 28.59 2.70 6.28
C THR A 152 28.85 1.32 5.68
N GLY A 153 29.19 1.27 4.40
CA GLY A 153 29.54 0.02 3.73
C GLY A 153 28.45 -1.04 3.65
N VAL A 154 28.81 -2.15 3.00
CA VAL A 154 28.02 -3.37 2.93
C VAL A 154 28.93 -4.60 2.98
N ARG A 155 28.34 -5.75 3.29
CA ARG A 155 29.07 -7.02 3.45
C ARG A 155 29.87 -7.46 2.21
N ALA A 156 29.37 -7.15 1.02
CA ALA A 156 29.96 -7.58 -0.25
C ALA A 156 29.52 -6.63 -1.38
N ALA A 157 30.48 -6.18 -2.19
CA ALA A 157 30.20 -5.39 -3.39
C ALA A 157 29.39 -6.22 -4.41
N THR A 158 28.56 -5.55 -5.21
CA THR A 158 27.78 -6.16 -6.31
C THR A 158 26.92 -7.36 -5.89
N THR A 159 26.58 -7.45 -4.60
CA THR A 159 25.79 -8.54 -4.02
C THR A 159 24.54 -7.96 -3.40
N ASN A 160 23.41 -8.66 -3.50
CA ASN A 160 22.15 -8.21 -2.92
C ASN A 160 22.27 -8.11 -1.39
N VAL A 161 22.10 -6.90 -0.89
CA VAL A 161 22.08 -6.55 0.53
C VAL A 161 20.63 -6.19 0.88
N PRO A 162 19.98 -6.94 1.80
CA PRO A 162 18.61 -6.66 2.17
C PRO A 162 18.52 -5.35 2.95
N PHE A 163 17.42 -4.65 2.76
CA PHE A 163 17.04 -3.51 3.57
C PHE A 163 15.54 -3.54 3.87
N TYR A 164 15.17 -2.86 4.95
CA TYR A 164 13.79 -2.57 5.30
C TYR A 164 13.70 -1.15 5.84
N ALA A 165 12.64 -0.43 5.49
CA ALA A 165 12.37 0.90 6.01
C ALA A 165 10.89 1.05 6.36
N TRP A 166 10.62 1.92 7.33
CA TRP A 166 9.26 2.28 7.72
C TRP A 166 9.17 3.75 8.05
N PHE A 167 8.08 4.37 7.60
CA PHE A 167 7.81 5.78 7.79
C PHE A 167 6.36 5.97 8.21
N ARG A 168 6.14 6.96 9.06
CA ARG A 168 4.86 7.63 9.22
C ARG A 168 4.98 8.99 8.57
N VAL A 169 4.00 9.33 7.74
CA VAL A 169 3.89 10.62 7.07
C VAL A 169 2.55 11.22 7.42
N ASP A 170 2.54 12.46 7.88
CA ASP A 170 1.35 13.26 8.09
C ASP A 170 1.37 14.39 7.05
N ILE A 171 0.45 14.34 6.08
CA ILE A 171 0.39 15.29 4.98
C ILE A 171 -0.33 16.56 5.44
N GLY A 172 0.29 17.72 5.17
CA GLY A 172 -0.30 19.02 5.47
C GLY A 172 -1.47 19.41 4.57
N ALA A 173 -1.77 20.70 4.51
CA ALA A 173 -2.89 21.24 3.72
C ALA A 173 -2.78 21.00 2.20
N THR A 174 -1.58 20.64 1.71
CA THR A 174 -1.32 20.39 0.29
C THR A 174 -0.94 18.92 0.09
N GLY A 175 -1.82 18.19 -0.60
CA GLY A 175 -1.53 16.84 -1.10
C GLY A 175 -0.55 16.87 -2.28
N GLY A 176 -0.04 15.71 -2.69
CA GLY A 176 0.94 15.62 -3.76
C GLY A 176 1.73 14.32 -3.74
N THR A 177 2.87 14.30 -4.40
CA THR A 177 3.66 13.07 -4.51
C THR A 177 4.44 12.80 -3.24
N VAL A 178 4.26 11.61 -2.68
CA VAL A 178 5.21 11.02 -1.73
C VAL A 178 6.15 10.10 -2.51
N GLN A 179 7.45 10.40 -2.48
CA GLN A 179 8.46 9.77 -3.33
C GLN A 179 9.53 9.11 -2.47
N LEU A 180 9.77 7.80 -2.66
CA LEU A 180 10.93 7.15 -2.08
C LEU A 180 12.20 7.73 -2.71
N GLN A 181 13.18 8.08 -1.89
CA GLN A 181 14.47 8.58 -2.31
C GLN A 181 15.61 7.80 -1.65
N PHE A 182 16.78 7.82 -2.29
CA PHE A 182 17.99 7.24 -1.72
C PHE A 182 19.24 7.95 -2.22
N ARG A 183 20.34 7.76 -1.48
CA ARG A 183 21.67 8.29 -1.83
C ARG A 183 22.77 7.30 -1.48
N SER A 184 23.90 7.45 -2.15
CA SER A 184 25.14 6.76 -1.78
C SER A 184 25.83 7.45 -0.61
N GLU A 185 26.51 6.66 0.22
CA GLU A 185 27.46 7.17 1.21
C GLU A 185 28.65 7.89 0.56
N VAL A 186 29.15 7.34 -0.55
CA VAL A 186 30.41 7.75 -1.17
C VAL A 186 30.17 8.27 -2.58
N ALA A 187 30.56 9.52 -2.81
CA ALA A 187 30.49 10.12 -4.15
C ALA A 187 31.31 9.30 -5.16
N GLY A 188 30.71 9.00 -6.31
CA GLY A 188 31.31 8.17 -7.36
C GLY A 188 31.16 6.66 -7.14
N SER A 189 30.68 6.21 -5.97
CA SER A 189 30.40 4.80 -5.71
C SER A 189 28.90 4.53 -5.82
N ALA A 190 28.49 3.78 -6.83
CA ALA A 190 27.08 3.56 -7.11
C ALA A 190 26.43 2.63 -6.08
N VAL A 191 25.24 3.00 -5.62
CA VAL A 191 24.26 2.11 -4.99
C VAL A 191 23.11 1.91 -5.97
N THR A 192 22.65 0.67 -6.12
CA THR A 192 21.55 0.31 -7.02
C THR A 192 20.46 -0.42 -6.25
N LEU A 193 19.27 0.16 -6.19
CA LEU A 193 18.07 -0.55 -5.73
C LEU A 193 17.61 -1.51 -6.82
N LYS A 194 17.39 -2.77 -6.44
CA LYS A 194 17.14 -3.85 -7.40
C LYS A 194 15.67 -3.98 -7.75
N ALA A 195 15.38 -3.93 -9.05
CA ALA A 195 14.10 -4.29 -9.63
C ALA A 195 13.74 -5.72 -9.23
N GLY A 196 12.44 -6.02 -9.18
CA GLY A 196 12.02 -7.39 -8.87
C GLY A 196 12.07 -7.75 -7.39
N LEU A 197 12.96 -7.10 -6.62
CA LEU A 197 13.24 -7.39 -5.21
C LEU A 197 12.81 -6.28 -4.27
N SER A 198 12.61 -5.06 -4.78
CA SER A 198 12.24 -3.90 -3.97
C SER A 198 10.77 -3.52 -4.18
N ALA A 199 10.08 -3.15 -3.10
CA ALA A 199 8.69 -2.72 -3.12
C ALA A 199 8.39 -1.72 -2.00
N MET A 200 7.49 -0.78 -2.27
CA MET A 200 6.96 0.18 -1.31
C MET A 200 5.47 -0.07 -1.12
N GLY A 201 5.06 -0.23 0.13
CA GLY A 201 3.67 -0.36 0.56
C GLY A 201 3.23 0.90 1.29
N ARG A 202 1.97 1.30 1.08
CA ARG A 202 1.32 2.37 1.85
C ARG A 202 -0.01 1.89 2.42
N ARG A 203 -0.39 2.46 3.56
CA ARG A 203 -1.78 2.44 4.05
C ARG A 203 -2.14 3.77 4.68
N THR A 204 -3.37 4.19 4.52
CA THR A 204 -3.93 5.34 5.25
C THR A 204 -4.26 4.93 6.69
N ILE A 205 -4.06 5.83 7.65
CA ILE A 205 -4.39 5.64 9.08
C ILE A 205 -5.16 6.83 9.64
#